data_AF-A0A0B7FL45-F1
#
_entry.id   AF-A0A0B7FL45-F1
#
_cell.length_a   1.000
_cell.length_b   1.000
_cell.length_c   1.000
_cell.angle_alpha   90.00
_cell.angle_beta   90.00
_cell.angle_gamma   90.00
#
_symmetry.space_group_name_H-M   'P 1'
#
loop_
_entity.id
_entity.type
_entity.pdbx_description
1 polymer ?
#
loop_
_entity_poly.entity_id
_entity_poly.type
_entity_poly.pdbx_seq_one_letter_code
_entity_poly.pdbx_strand_id
1 'polypeptide(L)'
;MTERLQQPAEQSNQLAERFSQLFERFNQLVEQSNRPAQKANELAEQSNKLADRANQLAEKLNQSCDRSNELSEAANKSIENAGGLLKNISRVLAAVQHAIVRNHKGNTINAINCLVNDKGEMPVLMDPECRSTVEQISGCVETQDCSVTIMSVPQTLRIPNVWLVDFLRFYGICDDLCESTGIIALKEGKDDEARNRLSDYLSSCLG
;
A
#
# COMPACT_ATOMS: atom_id res chain seq x y z
N MET A 1 -113.23 -20.80 -1.48
CA MET A 1 -112.47 -19.66 -0.92
C MET A 1 -111.01 -20.00 -0.59
N THR A 2 -110.60 -21.27 -0.60
CA THR A 2 -109.25 -21.74 -0.22
C THR A 2 -108.23 -21.74 -1.38
N GLU A 3 -108.63 -22.01 -2.63
CA GLU A 3 -107.70 -22.03 -3.78
C GLU A 3 -107.13 -20.65 -4.15
N ARG A 4 -107.87 -19.56 -3.92
CA ARG A 4 -107.40 -18.19 -4.19
C ARG A 4 -106.30 -17.70 -3.23
N LEU A 5 -106.06 -18.42 -2.11
CA LEU A 5 -105.02 -18.10 -1.13
C LEU A 5 -103.78 -19.01 -1.25
N GLN A 6 -103.89 -20.17 -1.91
CA GLN A 6 -102.75 -21.09 -2.09
C GLN A 6 -101.77 -20.64 -3.19
N GLN A 7 -102.28 -20.10 -4.29
CA GLN A 7 -101.45 -19.63 -5.41
C GLN A 7 -100.48 -18.49 -5.03
N PRO A 8 -100.90 -17.46 -4.25
CA PRO A 8 -100.00 -16.43 -3.74
C PRO A 8 -98.97 -16.99 -2.74
N ALA A 9 -99.34 -18.00 -1.94
CA ALA A 9 -98.47 -18.61 -0.96
C ALA A 9 -97.35 -19.45 -1.61
N GLU A 10 -97.66 -20.22 -2.65
CA GLU A 10 -96.64 -20.97 -3.43
C GLU A 10 -95.67 -20.03 -4.16
N GLN A 11 -96.18 -18.94 -4.75
CA GLN A 11 -95.33 -17.92 -5.37
C GLN A 11 -94.41 -17.25 -4.34
N SER A 12 -94.92 -16.97 -3.13
CA SER A 12 -94.13 -16.42 -2.03
C SER A 12 -93.05 -17.40 -1.57
N ASN A 13 -93.34 -18.69 -1.47
CA ASN A 13 -92.37 -19.72 -1.09
C ASN A 13 -91.27 -19.89 -2.14
N GLN A 14 -91.63 -19.92 -3.42
CA GLN A 14 -90.66 -20.01 -4.51
C GLN A 14 -89.75 -18.78 -4.58
N LEU A 15 -90.29 -17.59 -4.29
CA LEU A 15 -89.53 -16.36 -4.18
C LEU A 15 -88.56 -16.40 -3.00
N ALA A 16 -89.01 -16.88 -1.83
CA ALA A 16 -88.18 -17.03 -0.63
C ALA A 16 -87.01 -18.02 -0.85
N GLU A 17 -87.26 -19.12 -1.57
CA GLU A 17 -86.22 -20.09 -1.92
C GLU A 17 -85.17 -19.49 -2.87
N ARG A 18 -85.61 -18.73 -3.89
CA ARG A 18 -84.71 -18.01 -4.79
C ARG A 18 -83.86 -16.96 -4.07
N PHE A 19 -84.46 -16.21 -3.14
CA PHE A 19 -83.71 -15.27 -2.30
C PHE A 19 -82.67 -15.97 -1.43
N SER A 20 -83.02 -17.13 -0.85
CA SER A 20 -82.09 -17.92 -0.03
C SER A 20 -80.89 -18.41 -0.86
N GLN A 21 -81.13 -18.93 -2.07
CA GLN A 21 -80.06 -19.36 -2.99
C GLN A 21 -79.17 -18.20 -3.44
N LEU A 22 -79.74 -17.02 -3.70
CA LEU A 22 -78.98 -15.82 -4.03
C LEU A 22 -78.11 -15.34 -2.85
N PHE A 23 -78.66 -15.39 -1.64
CA PHE A 23 -77.94 -15.03 -0.42
C PHE A 23 -76.75 -15.97 -0.17
N GLU A 24 -76.92 -17.27 -0.39
CA GLU A 24 -75.85 -18.26 -0.25
C GLU A 24 -74.73 -18.05 -1.28
N ARG A 25 -75.08 -17.78 -2.55
CA ARG A 25 -74.09 -17.42 -3.59
C ARG A 25 -73.37 -16.11 -3.29
N PHE A 26 -74.08 -15.13 -2.74
CA PHE A 26 -73.47 -13.87 -2.32
C PHE A 26 -72.45 -14.09 -1.20
N ASN A 27 -72.77 -14.90 -0.19
CA ASN A 27 -71.84 -15.25 0.88
C ASN A 27 -70.60 -15.97 0.34
N GLN A 28 -70.76 -16.91 -0.60
CA GLN A 28 -69.63 -17.58 -1.25
C GLN A 28 -68.74 -16.61 -2.04
N LEU A 29 -69.32 -15.64 -2.74
CA LEU A 29 -68.59 -14.59 -3.46
C LEU A 29 -67.82 -13.68 -2.50
N VAL A 30 -68.42 -13.27 -1.39
CA VAL A 30 -67.74 -12.47 -0.35
C VAL A 30 -66.58 -13.24 0.26
N GLU A 31 -66.75 -14.53 0.56
CA GLU A 31 -65.67 -15.37 1.09
C GLU A 31 -64.54 -15.55 0.07
N GLN A 32 -64.86 -15.81 -1.20
CA GLN A 32 -63.88 -15.92 -2.27
C GLN A 32 -63.14 -14.60 -2.51
N SER A 33 -63.83 -13.46 -2.38
CA SER A 33 -63.24 -12.12 -2.53
C SER A 33 -62.22 -11.79 -1.43
N ASN A 34 -62.30 -12.42 -0.25
CA ASN A 34 -61.37 -12.18 0.85
C ASN A 34 -60.08 -13.00 0.76
N ARG A 35 -60.08 -14.15 0.07
CA ARG A 35 -58.92 -15.04 -0.05
C ARG A 35 -57.69 -14.38 -0.72
N PRO A 36 -57.83 -13.58 -1.80
CA PRO A 36 -56.71 -12.86 -2.39
C PRO A 36 -56.03 -11.89 -1.42
N ALA A 37 -56.81 -11.17 -0.60
CA ALA A 37 -56.29 -10.23 0.38
C ALA A 37 -55.47 -10.94 1.48
N GLN A 38 -55.96 -12.09 1.97
CA GLN A 38 -55.21 -12.92 2.92
C GLN A 38 -53.89 -13.41 2.33
N LYS A 39 -53.90 -13.95 1.10
CA LYS A 39 -52.68 -14.38 0.41
C LYS A 39 -51.69 -13.23 0.17
N ALA A 40 -52.20 -12.03 -0.17
CA ALA A 40 -51.36 -10.86 -0.34
C ALA A 40 -50.67 -10.46 0.96
N ASN A 41 -51.39 -10.52 2.10
CA ASN A 41 -50.81 -10.25 3.42
C ASN A 41 -49.73 -11.28 3.80
N GLU A 42 -49.97 -12.57 3.56
CA GLU A 42 -48.97 -13.63 3.80
C GLU A 42 -47.71 -13.42 2.97
N LEU A 43 -47.86 -13.07 1.68
CA LEU A 43 -46.73 -12.76 0.80
C LEU A 43 -45.98 -11.51 1.26
N ALA A 44 -46.68 -10.48 1.71
CA ALA A 44 -46.06 -9.27 2.26
C ALA A 44 -45.24 -9.58 3.52
N GLU A 45 -45.76 -10.43 4.42
CA GLU A 45 -45.03 -10.85 5.62
C GLU A 45 -43.78 -11.68 5.26
N GLN A 46 -43.88 -12.58 4.29
CA GLN A 46 -42.73 -13.33 3.78
C GLN A 46 -41.68 -12.42 3.14
N SER A 47 -42.12 -11.42 2.37
CA SER A 47 -41.25 -10.43 1.74
C SER A 47 -40.50 -9.61 2.80
N ASN A 48 -41.18 -9.16 3.86
CA ASN A 48 -40.55 -8.44 4.97
C ASN A 48 -39.51 -9.31 5.68
N LYS A 49 -39.82 -10.58 5.97
CA LYS A 49 -38.86 -11.52 6.58
C LYS A 49 -37.63 -11.74 5.69
N LEU A 50 -37.80 -11.75 4.37
CA LEU A 50 -36.69 -11.85 3.43
C LEU A 50 -35.84 -10.58 3.43
N ALA A 51 -36.46 -9.40 3.45
CA ALA A 51 -35.77 -8.12 3.52
C ALA A 51 -34.95 -8.01 4.82
N ASP A 52 -35.50 -8.42 5.97
CA ASP A 52 -34.77 -8.44 7.24
C ASP A 52 -33.55 -9.36 7.19
N ARG A 53 -33.68 -10.55 6.60
CA ARG A 53 -32.55 -11.47 6.41
C ARG A 53 -31.49 -10.87 5.48
N ALA A 54 -31.90 -10.21 4.41
CA ALA A 54 -30.98 -9.53 3.50
C ALA A 54 -30.20 -8.42 4.22
N ASN A 55 -30.88 -7.61 5.05
CA ASN A 55 -30.25 -6.57 5.86
C ASN A 55 -29.22 -7.15 6.85
N GLN A 56 -29.57 -8.23 7.55
CA GLN A 56 -28.63 -8.91 8.47
C GLN A 56 -27.41 -9.48 7.74
N LEU A 57 -27.58 -10.00 6.52
CA LEU A 57 -26.46 -10.47 5.70
C LEU A 57 -25.57 -9.31 5.25
N ALA A 58 -26.17 -8.19 4.83
CA ALA A 58 -25.41 -6.98 4.45
C ALA A 58 -24.60 -6.44 5.63
N GLU A 59 -25.17 -6.41 6.84
CA GLU A 59 -24.47 -5.99 8.04
C GLU A 59 -23.28 -6.90 8.37
N LYS A 60 -23.47 -8.23 8.30
CA LYS A 60 -22.36 -9.19 8.49
C LYS A 60 -21.26 -9.03 7.44
N LEU A 61 -21.62 -8.76 6.20
CA LEU A 61 -20.66 -8.49 5.12
C LEU A 61 -19.85 -7.23 5.40
N ASN A 62 -20.50 -6.14 5.85
CA ASN A 62 -19.81 -4.92 6.23
C ASN A 62 -18.82 -5.16 7.39
N GLN A 63 -19.27 -5.84 8.46
CA GLN A 63 -18.38 -6.19 9.57
C GLN A 63 -17.19 -7.06 9.13
N SER A 64 -17.40 -7.97 8.17
CA SER A 64 -16.31 -8.77 7.61
C SER A 64 -15.34 -7.94 6.76
N CYS A 65 -15.85 -6.93 6.05
CA CYS A 65 -15.03 -6.00 5.27
C CYS A 65 -14.18 -5.13 6.20
N ASP A 66 -14.76 -4.59 7.27
CA ASP A 66 -14.05 -3.79 8.27
C ASP A 66 -12.91 -4.59 8.91
N ARG A 67 -13.18 -5.83 9.34
CA ARG A 67 -12.14 -6.73 9.88
C ARG A 67 -11.04 -7.04 8.86
N SER A 68 -11.40 -7.19 7.59
CA SER A 68 -10.42 -7.41 6.53
C SER A 68 -9.52 -6.19 6.32
N ASN A 69 -10.07 -4.98 6.42
CA ASN A 69 -9.31 -3.74 6.33
C ASN A 69 -8.36 -3.59 7.52
N GLU A 70 -8.82 -3.82 8.75
CA GLU A 70 -7.99 -3.81 9.96
C GLU A 70 -6.82 -4.80 9.87
N LEU A 71 -7.07 -6.01 9.35
CA LEU A 71 -6.03 -7.01 9.13
C LEU A 71 -5.01 -6.53 8.09
N SER A 72 -5.47 -5.91 7.01
CA SER A 72 -4.60 -5.37 5.96
C SER A 72 -3.72 -4.24 6.48
N GLU A 73 -4.27 -3.32 7.28
CA GLU A 73 -3.52 -2.25 7.94
C GLU A 73 -2.46 -2.81 8.90
N ALA A 74 -2.81 -3.81 9.71
CA ALA A 74 -1.88 -4.47 10.62
C ALA A 74 -0.74 -5.19 9.87
N ALA A 75 -1.06 -5.84 8.74
CA ALA A 75 -0.06 -6.47 7.88
C ALA A 75 0.89 -5.44 7.26
N ASN A 76 0.36 -4.33 6.73
CA ASN A 76 1.16 -3.25 6.16
C ASN A 76 2.12 -2.64 7.20
N LYS A 77 1.63 -2.38 8.41
CA LYS A 77 2.47 -1.89 9.52
C LYS A 77 3.59 -2.88 9.88
N SER A 78 3.29 -4.18 9.84
CA SER A 78 4.29 -5.22 10.09
C SER A 78 5.36 -5.26 8.99
N ILE A 79 4.98 -5.10 7.73
CA ILE A 79 5.90 -5.02 6.58
C ILE A 79 6.78 -3.78 6.69
N GLU A 80 6.21 -2.62 7.03
CA GLU A 80 6.98 -1.38 7.23
C GLU A 80 8.02 -1.54 8.35
N ASN A 81 7.63 -2.10 9.49
CA ASN A 81 8.53 -2.38 10.60
C ASN A 81 9.66 -3.33 10.19
N ALA A 82 9.34 -4.40 9.45
CA ALA A 82 10.33 -5.34 8.93
C ALA A 82 11.30 -4.66 7.96
N GLY A 83 10.80 -3.80 7.07
CA GLY A 83 11.63 -2.99 6.18
C GLY A 83 12.59 -2.06 6.94
N GLY A 84 12.10 -1.41 8.00
CA GLY A 84 12.93 -0.59 8.89
C GLY A 84 14.03 -1.39 9.60
N LEU A 85 13.69 -2.59 10.11
CA LEU A 85 14.66 -3.51 10.71
C LEU A 85 15.75 -3.92 9.71
N LEU A 86 15.35 -4.33 8.50
CA LEU A 86 16.29 -4.73 7.45
C LEU A 86 17.23 -3.59 7.07
N LYS A 87 16.71 -2.36 6.94
CA LYS A 87 17.54 -1.17 6.71
C LYS A 87 18.57 -0.96 7.83
N ASN A 88 18.17 -1.13 9.09
CA ASN A 88 19.08 -1.02 10.23
C ASN A 88 20.15 -2.11 10.20
N ILE A 89 19.77 -3.35 9.86
CA ILE A 89 20.72 -4.46 9.69
C ILE A 89 21.73 -4.13 8.59
N SER A 90 21.29 -3.67 7.41
CA SER A 90 22.18 -3.27 6.32
C SER A 90 23.17 -2.17 6.73
N ARG A 91 22.71 -1.16 7.48
CA ARG A 91 23.58 -0.10 8.03
C ARG A 91 24.64 -0.65 9.00
N VAL A 92 24.26 -1.56 9.89
CA VAL A 92 25.21 -2.19 10.83
C VAL A 92 26.22 -3.03 10.07
N LEU A 93 25.78 -3.81 9.09
CA LEU A 93 26.68 -4.62 8.25
C LEU A 93 27.66 -3.74 7.46
N ALA A 94 27.20 -2.61 6.90
CA ALA A 94 28.06 -1.64 6.24
C ALA A 94 29.11 -1.07 7.20
N ALA A 95 28.72 -0.67 8.43
CA ALA A 95 29.65 -0.17 9.43
C ALA A 95 30.68 -1.23 9.87
N VAL A 96 30.26 -2.49 10.04
CA VAL A 96 31.16 -3.62 10.32
C VAL A 96 32.13 -3.83 9.16
N GLN A 97 31.65 -3.76 7.92
CA GLN A 97 32.47 -3.88 6.73
C GLN A 97 33.51 -2.76 6.66
N HIS A 98 33.12 -1.50 6.90
CA HIS A 98 34.06 -0.38 6.95
C HIS A 98 35.10 -0.58 8.05
N ALA A 99 34.73 -1.11 9.22
CA ALA A 99 35.67 -1.41 10.29
C ALA A 99 36.67 -2.51 9.88
N ILE A 100 36.22 -3.56 9.18
CA ILE A 100 37.10 -4.61 8.66
C ILE A 100 38.09 -4.03 7.65
N VAL A 101 37.60 -3.24 6.68
CA VAL A 101 38.44 -2.58 5.68
C VAL A 101 39.46 -1.71 6.37
N ARG A 102 39.06 -0.81 7.26
CA ARG A 102 39.95 0.10 8.02
C ARG A 102 41.10 -0.61 8.73
N ASN A 103 40.84 -1.79 9.30
CA ASN A 103 41.85 -2.55 10.06
C ASN A 103 42.82 -3.35 9.17
N HIS A 104 42.64 -3.36 7.85
CA HIS A 104 43.50 -4.11 6.94
C HIS A 104 44.82 -3.34 6.65
N LYS A 105 45.93 -3.87 7.16
CA LYS A 105 47.28 -3.27 7.03
C LYS A 105 47.79 -3.11 5.58
N GLY A 106 47.16 -3.77 4.62
CA GLY A 106 47.52 -3.71 3.19
C GLY A 106 46.69 -2.71 2.39
N ASN A 107 45.89 -1.85 3.05
CA ASN A 107 45.01 -0.92 2.35
C ASN A 107 45.78 0.03 1.44
N THR A 108 45.29 0.13 0.21
CA THR A 108 45.63 1.17 -0.76
C THR A 108 44.37 1.97 -1.07
N ILE A 109 44.50 3.03 -1.88
CA ILE A 109 43.33 3.81 -2.32
C ILE A 109 42.28 2.95 -3.05
N ASN A 110 42.70 1.81 -3.63
CA ASN A 110 41.79 0.88 -4.30
C ASN A 110 40.83 0.16 -3.35
N ALA A 111 41.08 0.19 -2.03
CA ALA A 111 40.18 -0.34 -1.01
C ALA A 111 38.83 0.41 -0.96
N ILE A 112 38.73 1.61 -1.55
CA ILE A 112 37.46 2.32 -1.76
C ILE A 112 36.46 1.44 -2.52
N ASN A 113 36.92 0.65 -3.49
CA ASN A 113 36.04 -0.23 -4.27
C ASN A 113 35.41 -1.34 -3.43
N CYS A 114 35.98 -1.63 -2.25
CA CYS A 114 35.43 -2.60 -1.33
C CYS A 114 34.36 -1.99 -0.43
N LEU A 115 34.35 -0.68 -0.20
CA LEU A 115 33.38 -0.04 0.71
C LEU A 115 31.95 -0.23 0.18
N VAL A 116 31.00 -0.36 1.11
CA VAL A 116 29.58 -0.48 0.79
C VAL A 116 28.78 0.69 1.35
N ASN A 117 27.68 1.06 0.71
CA ASN A 117 26.72 2.03 1.26
C ASN A 117 25.73 1.38 2.24
N ASP A 118 24.79 2.17 2.76
CA ASP A 118 23.75 1.69 3.69
C ASP A 118 22.74 0.72 3.07
N LYS A 119 22.74 0.58 1.74
CA LYS A 119 21.98 -0.42 0.98
C LYS A 119 22.78 -1.70 0.68
N GLY A 120 24.06 -1.74 1.03
CA GLY A 120 24.96 -2.86 0.72
C GLY A 120 25.49 -2.87 -0.71
N GLU A 121 25.34 -1.78 -1.45
CA GLU A 121 25.85 -1.61 -2.81
C GLU A 121 27.32 -1.16 -2.76
N MET A 122 28.07 -1.43 -3.83
CA MET A 122 29.47 -1.00 -3.98
C MET A 122 29.59 0.17 -4.98
N PRO A 123 30.59 1.05 -4.85
CA PRO A 123 30.82 2.17 -5.74
C PRO A 123 30.90 1.82 -7.23
N VAL A 124 31.40 0.63 -7.56
CA VAL A 124 31.49 0.14 -8.94
C VAL A 124 30.13 0.03 -9.64
N LEU A 125 29.02 0.07 -8.88
CA LEU A 125 27.65 -0.01 -9.38
C LEU A 125 26.97 1.36 -9.52
N MET A 126 27.66 2.48 -9.25
CA MET A 126 27.06 3.83 -9.37
C MET A 126 26.66 4.18 -10.81
N ASP A 127 27.40 3.70 -11.81
CA ASP A 127 27.11 3.90 -13.23
C ASP A 127 27.17 2.56 -14.00
N PRO A 128 26.04 2.05 -14.52
CA PRO A 128 26.01 0.83 -15.34
C PRO A 128 26.72 0.98 -16.69
N GLU A 129 26.78 2.20 -17.25
CA GLU A 129 27.39 2.51 -18.55
C GLU A 129 28.90 2.76 -18.40
N CYS A 130 29.31 3.40 -17.30
CA CYS A 130 30.71 3.59 -16.93
C CYS A 130 31.11 2.59 -15.85
N ARG A 131 31.57 1.39 -16.25
CA ARG A 131 32.19 0.38 -15.36
C ARG A 131 33.50 0.91 -14.73
N SER A 132 33.42 1.88 -13.85
CA SER A 132 34.60 2.56 -13.36
C SER A 132 35.02 2.03 -12.01
N THR A 133 36.13 1.29 -12.02
CA THR A 133 37.03 1.28 -10.87
C THR A 133 37.56 2.69 -10.63
N VAL A 134 37.96 3.00 -9.39
CA VAL A 134 38.72 4.22 -9.04
C VAL A 134 39.90 4.47 -10.00
N GLU A 135 40.47 3.42 -10.59
CA GLU A 135 41.57 3.47 -11.57
C GLU A 135 41.20 4.10 -12.92
N GLN A 136 39.94 4.01 -13.37
CA GLN A 136 39.52 4.58 -14.67
C GLN A 136 39.12 6.06 -14.60
N ILE A 137 39.00 6.60 -13.38
CA ILE A 137 38.62 7.99 -13.10
C ILE A 137 39.72 8.98 -13.52
N SER A 138 40.98 8.52 -13.52
CA SER A 138 42.14 9.34 -13.87
C SER A 138 42.21 9.77 -15.34
N GLY A 139 41.28 9.32 -16.20
CA GLY A 139 41.21 9.69 -17.62
C GLY A 139 40.40 10.97 -17.92
N CYS A 140 39.69 11.54 -16.95
CA CYS A 140 38.83 12.72 -17.16
C CYS A 140 39.63 14.04 -17.11
N VAL A 141 39.23 14.99 -17.99
CA VAL A 141 39.96 16.24 -18.29
C VAL A 141 39.95 17.25 -17.14
N GLU A 142 38.96 17.20 -16.25
CA GLU A 142 38.82 18.10 -15.10
C GLU A 142 38.73 17.28 -13.80
N THR A 143 39.89 16.88 -13.27
CA THR A 143 40.01 16.22 -11.98
C THR A 143 40.62 17.16 -10.95
N GLN A 144 40.03 17.21 -9.76
CA GLN A 144 40.63 17.84 -8.59
C GLN A 144 40.97 16.77 -7.56
N ASP A 145 42.02 17.05 -6.80
CA ASP A 145 42.61 16.11 -5.85
C ASP A 145 41.83 16.12 -4.52
N CYS A 146 41.48 14.93 -4.05
CA CYS A 146 41.02 14.67 -2.69
C CYS A 146 42.15 13.99 -1.92
N SER A 147 42.50 14.49 -0.73
CA SER A 147 43.50 13.86 0.13
C SER A 147 42.81 12.84 1.03
N VAL A 148 43.16 11.56 0.91
CA VAL A 148 42.63 10.48 1.74
C VAL A 148 43.77 9.93 2.59
N THR A 149 43.64 9.95 3.91
CA THR A 149 44.67 9.46 4.82
C THR A 149 44.45 7.97 5.09
N ILE A 150 45.43 7.14 4.74
CA ILE A 150 45.42 5.69 4.99
C ILE A 150 46.60 5.36 5.90
N MET A 151 46.35 4.84 7.11
CA MET A 151 47.40 4.54 8.10
C MET A 151 48.36 5.72 8.35
N SER A 152 47.82 6.93 8.50
CA SER A 152 48.58 8.19 8.64
C SER A 152 49.42 8.61 7.42
N VAL A 153 49.25 7.96 6.26
CA VAL A 153 49.89 8.36 5.01
C VAL A 153 48.85 8.99 4.08
N PRO A 154 49.02 10.26 3.66
CA PRO A 154 48.13 10.89 2.71
C PRO A 154 48.30 10.27 1.32
N GLN A 155 47.18 9.87 0.72
CA GLN A 155 47.07 9.35 -0.64
C GLN A 155 46.21 10.32 -1.46
N THR A 156 46.64 10.60 -2.69
CA THR A 156 45.90 11.48 -3.59
C THR A 156 44.88 10.68 -4.40
N LEU A 157 43.61 11.08 -4.29
CA LEU A 157 42.50 10.52 -5.05
C LEU A 157 41.95 11.57 -6.01
N ARG A 158 41.96 11.28 -7.31
CA ARG A 158 41.43 12.20 -8.33
C ARG A 158 39.97 11.88 -8.62
N ILE A 159 39.08 12.84 -8.35
CA ILE A 159 37.64 12.70 -8.59
C ILE A 159 37.15 13.89 -9.44
N PRO A 160 36.54 13.65 -10.62
CA PRO A 160 35.85 14.65 -11.42
C PRO A 160 34.69 15.27 -10.65
N ASN A 161 34.40 16.55 -10.90
CA ASN A 161 33.26 17.24 -10.27
C ASN A 161 31.93 16.50 -10.49
N VAL A 162 31.75 15.89 -11.67
CA VAL A 162 30.54 15.12 -12.02
C VAL A 162 30.30 13.99 -11.02
N TRP A 163 31.36 13.29 -10.61
CA TRP A 163 31.22 12.10 -9.75
C TRP A 163 31.28 12.43 -8.26
N LEU A 164 31.77 13.61 -7.91
CA LEU A 164 31.78 14.06 -6.52
C LEU A 164 30.38 14.01 -5.92
N VAL A 165 29.37 14.49 -6.66
CA VAL A 165 27.97 14.43 -6.23
C VAL A 165 27.47 12.99 -6.12
N ASP A 166 27.83 12.12 -7.07
CA ASP A 166 27.43 10.72 -7.06
C ASP A 166 27.99 9.97 -5.86
N PHE A 167 29.28 10.16 -5.55
CA PHE A 167 29.90 9.58 -4.35
C PHE A 167 29.24 10.08 -3.07
N LEU A 168 28.98 11.39 -2.96
CA LEU A 168 28.33 11.96 -1.78
C LEU A 168 26.90 11.42 -1.60
N ARG A 169 26.14 11.29 -2.69
CA ARG A 169 24.78 10.71 -2.67
C ARG A 169 24.80 9.23 -2.34
N PHE A 170 25.73 8.49 -2.95
CA PHE A 170 25.88 7.06 -2.76
C PHE A 170 26.14 6.69 -1.31
N TYR A 171 27.03 7.42 -0.63
CA TYR A 171 27.32 7.19 0.79
C TYR A 171 26.36 7.93 1.74
N GLY A 172 25.40 8.68 1.22
CA GLY A 172 24.42 9.41 2.04
C GLY A 172 25.04 10.55 2.86
N ILE A 173 26.07 11.23 2.32
CA ILE A 173 26.80 12.35 2.95
C ILE A 173 26.65 13.67 2.16
N CYS A 174 25.62 13.74 1.32
CA CYS A 174 25.32 14.85 0.40
C CYS A 174 24.42 15.95 1.03
N ASP A 175 23.87 15.71 2.22
CA ASP A 175 23.02 16.58 3.06
C ASP A 175 22.80 18.02 2.57
N ASP A 176 23.56 18.99 3.08
CA ASP A 176 23.42 20.41 2.81
C ASP A 176 24.17 20.89 1.56
N LEU A 177 24.84 19.97 0.86
CA LEU A 177 25.80 20.27 -0.20
C LEU A 177 25.19 20.19 -1.60
N CYS A 178 24.22 19.32 -1.80
CA CYS A 178 23.61 19.11 -3.11
C CYS A 178 22.34 19.94 -3.31
N GLU A 179 22.04 20.28 -4.55
CA GLU A 179 20.77 20.89 -4.90
C GLU A 179 19.59 19.93 -4.73
N SER A 180 18.46 20.46 -4.25
CA SER A 180 17.20 19.73 -4.12
C SER A 180 16.46 19.52 -5.45
N THR A 181 16.91 20.17 -6.53
CA THR A 181 16.18 20.40 -7.78
C THR A 181 16.29 19.29 -8.83
N GLY A 182 16.53 18.04 -8.41
CA GLY A 182 16.58 16.88 -9.32
C GLY A 182 17.79 16.83 -10.26
N ILE A 183 18.52 17.94 -10.40
CA ILE A 183 19.81 18.00 -11.10
C ILE A 183 20.89 17.44 -10.17
N ILE A 184 21.83 16.67 -10.74
CA ILE A 184 23.03 16.19 -10.05
C ILE A 184 24.03 17.37 -10.00
N ALA A 185 23.80 18.31 -9.08
CA ALA A 185 24.65 19.48 -8.91
C ALA A 185 24.89 19.81 -7.43
N LEU A 186 26.09 20.31 -7.13
CA LEU A 186 26.40 20.95 -5.86
C LEU A 186 25.82 22.36 -5.85
N LYS A 187 25.50 22.86 -4.65
CA LYS A 187 25.20 24.28 -4.47
C LYS A 187 26.44 25.11 -4.81
N GLU A 188 26.21 26.30 -5.35
CA GLU A 188 27.27 27.23 -5.74
C GLU A 188 28.27 27.46 -4.59
N GLY A 189 29.56 27.26 -4.88
CA GLY A 189 30.67 27.45 -3.93
C GLY A 189 30.83 26.34 -2.87
N LYS A 190 30.16 25.19 -3.02
CA LYS A 190 30.28 24.05 -2.09
C LYS A 190 31.27 22.96 -2.53
N ASP A 191 31.97 23.14 -3.64
CA ASP A 191 32.89 22.14 -4.19
C ASP A 191 33.99 21.71 -3.21
N ASP A 192 34.70 22.67 -2.60
CA ASP A 192 35.78 22.37 -1.63
C ASP A 192 35.24 21.67 -0.38
N GLU A 193 34.09 22.11 0.14
CA GLU A 193 33.45 21.50 1.31
C GLU A 193 32.99 20.07 0.99
N ALA A 194 32.43 19.85 -0.19
CA ALA A 194 32.03 18.54 -0.70
C ALA A 194 33.23 17.59 -0.81
N ARG A 195 34.36 18.07 -1.34
CA ARG A 195 35.59 17.28 -1.43
C ARG A 195 36.15 16.95 -0.06
N ASN A 196 36.25 17.93 0.84
CA ASN A 196 36.73 17.70 2.20
C ASN A 196 35.87 16.66 2.92
N ARG A 197 34.54 16.76 2.79
CA ARG A 197 33.63 15.80 3.41
C ARG A 197 33.79 14.38 2.89
N LEU A 198 33.96 14.23 1.57
CA LEU A 198 34.25 12.92 0.98
C LEU A 198 35.63 12.40 1.43
N SER A 199 36.64 13.27 1.46
CA SER A 199 38.00 12.95 1.95
C SER A 199 37.99 12.47 3.40
N ASP A 200 37.31 13.18 4.28
CA ASP A 200 37.19 12.84 5.70
C ASP A 200 36.47 11.51 5.89
N TYR A 201 35.36 11.32 5.18
CA TYR A 201 34.61 10.07 5.20
C TYR A 201 35.47 8.88 4.74
N LEU A 202 36.13 8.98 3.57
CA LEU A 202 36.98 7.92 3.05
C LEU A 202 38.18 7.65 3.96
N SER A 203 38.79 8.69 4.53
CA SER A 203 39.88 8.54 5.51
C SER A 203 39.40 7.80 6.76
N SER A 204 38.19 8.08 7.24
CA SER A 204 37.61 7.36 8.39
C SER A 204 37.32 5.88 8.11
N CYS A 205 37.09 5.53 6.84
CA CYS A 205 36.79 4.17 6.40
C CYS A 205 38.05 3.34 6.10
N LEU A 206 39.15 3.99 5.70
CA LEU A 206 40.36 3.30 5.23
C LEU A 206 41.57 3.43 6.17
N GLY A 207 41.59 4.43 7.04
CA GLY A 207 42.74 4.85 7.84
C GLY A 207 42.68 4.58 9.33
#